data_AF-A0AA35N3X0-F1
#
_entry.id   AF-A0AA35N3X0-F1
#
_cell.length_a   1.000
_cell.length_b   1.000
_cell.length_c   1.000
_cell.angle_alpha   90.00
_cell.angle_beta   90.00
_cell.angle_gamma   90.00
#
_symmetry.space_group_name_H-M   'P 1'
#
loop_
_entity.id
_entity.type
_entity.pdbx_description
1 polymer ?
#
loop_
_entity_poly.entity_id
_entity_poly.type
_entity_poly.pdbx_seq_one_letter_code
_entity_poly.pdbx_strand_id
1 'polypeptide(L)'
;MAFYSREGYSEVNQLNGKRVGAVSGFLYAGQIQASLDNPVVLYPNPVGLAQDLAAGRLDVAVDSYGTGKYAQGKGAYQGIQIEIAKPDARVPVSVEPAQIALLYHMNKPDLGAALDKEIKQLHAEGRIAQILEANGLAASGADTGEPRLIK
;
A
#
# COMPACT_ATOMS: atom_id res chain seq x y z
N MET A 1 2.31 -2.49 0.12
CA MET A 1 2.85 -1.12 0.27
C MET A 1 3.84 -0.84 -0.86
N ALA A 2 4.25 0.40 -1.07
CA ALA A 2 5.22 0.79 -2.07
C ALA A 2 6.13 1.93 -1.58
N PHE A 3 7.29 2.05 -2.22
CA PHE A 3 8.29 3.09 -1.96
C PHE A 3 8.31 4.08 -3.10
N TYR A 4 8.16 5.35 -2.74
CA TYR A 4 8.05 6.46 -3.67
C TYR A 4 9.36 7.23 -3.61
N SER A 5 10.16 7.15 -4.66
CA SER A 5 11.51 7.76 -4.70
C SER A 5 11.88 8.14 -6.13
N ARG A 6 12.84 9.06 -6.31
CA ARG A 6 13.34 9.38 -7.66
C ARG A 6 14.18 8.23 -8.21
N GLU A 7 14.84 7.50 -7.31
CA GLU A 7 15.83 6.47 -7.57
C GLU A 7 15.22 5.08 -7.81
N GLY A 8 13.95 4.86 -7.47
CA GLY A 8 13.29 3.56 -7.67
C GLY A 8 13.66 2.51 -6.63
N TYR A 9 13.82 2.90 -5.37
CA TYR A 9 14.07 1.94 -4.30
C TYR A 9 12.89 0.97 -4.14
N SER A 10 13.20 -0.29 -3.87
CA SER A 10 12.20 -1.35 -3.66
C SER A 10 12.52 -2.27 -2.47
N GLU A 11 13.68 -2.12 -1.83
CA GLU A 11 14.11 -2.94 -0.68
C GLU A 11 14.22 -2.09 0.59
N VAL A 12 13.80 -2.64 1.72
CA VAL A 12 13.84 -1.93 3.03
C VAL A 12 15.25 -1.45 3.37
N ASN A 13 16.29 -2.25 3.06
CA ASN A 13 17.69 -1.88 3.31
C ASN A 13 18.13 -0.61 2.57
N GLN A 14 17.53 -0.28 1.42
CA GLN A 14 17.87 0.92 0.64
C GLN A 14 17.38 2.21 1.33
N LEU A 15 16.48 2.09 2.31
CA LEU A 15 15.94 3.21 3.06
C LEU A 15 16.86 3.65 4.20
N ASN A 16 17.83 2.82 4.59
CA ASN A 16 18.75 3.17 5.67
C ASN A 16 19.60 4.39 5.30
N GLY A 17 19.67 5.34 6.23
CA GLY A 17 20.37 6.61 6.04
C GLY A 17 19.65 7.59 5.11
N LYS A 18 18.39 7.33 4.75
CA LYS A 18 17.54 8.23 3.96
C LYS A 18 16.59 9.02 4.85
N ARG A 19 16.08 10.14 4.34
CA ARG A 19 14.95 10.87 4.93
C ARG A 19 13.67 10.18 4.49
N VAL A 20 13.15 9.33 5.38
CA VAL A 20 11.98 8.48 5.11
C VAL A 20 10.74 9.07 5.76
N GLY A 21 9.64 9.11 5.01
CA GLY A 21 8.34 9.52 5.51
C GLY A 21 7.29 8.42 5.32
N ALA A 22 6.32 8.33 6.24
CA ALA A 22 5.15 7.47 6.13
C ALA A 22 3.91 8.14 6.74
N VAL A 23 2.71 7.71 6.36
CA VAL A 23 1.46 8.20 6.98
C VAL A 23 1.17 7.42 8.25
N SER A 24 0.96 8.12 9.36
CA SER A 24 0.59 7.51 10.65
C SER A 24 -0.75 6.76 10.56
N GLY A 25 -0.86 5.65 11.28
CA GLY A 25 -2.07 4.83 11.32
C GLY A 25 -2.21 3.82 10.16
N PHE A 26 -1.34 3.87 9.15
CA PHE A 26 -1.26 2.81 8.14
C PHE A 26 -0.49 1.60 8.65
N LEU A 27 -0.91 0.41 8.20
CA LEU A 27 -0.41 -0.90 8.64
C LEU A 27 1.13 -1.01 8.62
N TYR A 28 1.78 -0.41 7.62
CA TYR A 28 3.24 -0.44 7.45
C TYR A 28 4.00 0.65 8.20
N ALA A 29 3.36 1.72 8.68
CA ALA A 29 4.08 2.89 9.19
C ALA A 29 4.93 2.56 10.43
N GLY A 30 4.34 1.87 11.41
CA GLY A 30 5.05 1.40 12.59
C GLY A 30 6.09 0.32 12.27
N GLN A 31 5.78 -0.57 11.33
CA GLN A 31 6.70 -1.64 10.92
C GLN A 31 7.96 -1.07 10.26
N ILE A 32 7.80 -0.08 9.37
CA ILE A 32 8.92 0.61 8.74
C ILE A 32 9.74 1.37 9.78
N GLN A 33 9.09 2.10 10.68
CA GLN A 33 9.77 2.83 11.75
C GLN A 33 10.60 1.89 12.65
N ALA A 34 10.10 0.68 12.94
CA ALA A 34 10.85 -0.30 13.73
C ALA A 34 11.94 -1.03 12.94
N SER A 35 11.87 -1.04 11.60
CA SER A 35 12.79 -1.78 10.73
C SER A 35 14.05 -1.02 10.30
N LEU A 36 14.07 0.30 10.50
CA LEU A 36 15.13 1.20 10.04
C LEU A 36 15.92 1.78 11.22
N ASP A 37 17.21 2.03 10.98
CA ASP A 37 18.09 2.66 11.97
C ASP A 37 17.92 4.19 12.02
N ASN A 38 17.41 4.79 10.94
CA ASN A 38 17.13 6.22 10.87
C ASN A 38 15.69 6.54 11.34
N PRO A 39 15.46 7.77 11.85
CA PRO A 39 14.11 8.21 12.16
C PRO A 39 13.23 8.23 10.90
N VAL A 40 11.96 7.88 11.09
CA VAL A 40 10.90 7.97 10.08
C VAL A 40 9.95 9.09 10.47
N VAL A 41 9.74 10.04 9.55
CA VAL A 41 8.79 11.14 9.75
C VAL A 41 7.37 10.62 9.53
N LEU A 42 6.54 10.72 10.56
CA LEU A 42 5.14 10.30 10.48
C LEU A 42 4.24 11.49 10.16
N TYR A 43 3.52 11.39 9.05
CA TYR A 43 2.58 12.41 8.60
C TYR A 43 1.15 12.05 9.02
N PRO A 44 0.31 13.05 9.37
CA PRO A 44 -1.09 12.79 9.69
C PRO A 44 -1.95 12.49 8.46
N ASN A 45 -1.46 12.78 7.25
CA ASN A 45 -2.17 12.55 5.99
C ASN A 45 -1.20 12.42 4.79
N PRO A 46 -1.66 11.83 3.66
CA PRO A 46 -0.83 11.67 2.46
C PRO A 46 -0.42 12.98 1.76
N VAL A 47 -1.18 14.08 1.95
CA VAL A 47 -0.90 15.35 1.25
C VAL A 47 0.42 15.96 1.72
N GLY A 48 0.64 16.02 3.03
CA GLY A 48 1.90 16.52 3.60
C GLY A 48 3.10 15.65 3.19
N LEU A 49 2.93 14.32 3.22
CA LEU A 49 3.94 13.36 2.78
C LEU A 49 4.35 13.60 1.31
N ALA A 50 3.35 13.75 0.43
CA ALA A 50 3.58 13.99 -1.00
C ALA A 50 4.28 15.33 -1.27
N GLN A 51 3.92 16.39 -0.53
CA GLN A 51 4.53 17.71 -0.66
C GLN A 51 6.01 17.69 -0.25
N ASP A 52 6.34 17.02 0.86
CA ASP A 52 7.72 16.92 1.34
C ASP A 52 8.60 16.06 0.42
N LEU A 53 8.05 14.98 -0.15
CA LEU A 53 8.73 14.19 -1.18
C LEU A 53 8.99 15.02 -2.45
N ALA A 54 7.97 15.74 -2.94
CA ALA A 54 8.08 16.58 -4.12
C ALA A 54 9.12 17.69 -3.94
N ALA A 55 9.14 18.34 -2.77
CA ALA A 55 10.10 19.38 -2.42
C ALA A 55 11.52 18.85 -2.15
N GLY A 56 11.73 17.53 -2.15
CA GLY A 56 13.03 16.92 -1.83
C GLY A 56 13.40 17.05 -0.35
N ARG A 57 12.42 17.26 0.54
CA ARG A 57 12.60 17.15 2.00
C ARG A 57 12.65 15.70 2.47
N LEU A 58 12.02 14.80 1.71
CA LEU A 58 12.17 13.35 1.84
C LEU A 58 12.90 12.78 0.63
N ASP A 59 13.69 11.75 0.87
CA ASP A 59 14.28 10.93 -0.19
C ASP A 59 13.31 9.82 -0.59
N VAL A 60 12.54 9.29 0.37
CA VAL A 60 11.57 8.21 0.15
C VAL A 60 10.30 8.44 0.96
N ALA A 61 9.15 8.26 0.32
CA ALA A 61 7.87 8.09 1.02
C ALA A 61 7.43 6.62 0.95
N VAL A 62 6.91 6.09 2.06
CA VAL A 62 6.27 4.77 2.11
C VAL A 62 4.77 4.94 2.19
N ASP A 63 4.06 4.46 1.17
CA ASP A 63 2.60 4.62 1.06
C ASP A 63 1.96 3.47 0.22
N SER A 64 0.67 3.56 -0.06
CA SER A 64 -0.14 2.56 -0.76
C SER A 64 0.04 2.61 -2.27
N TYR A 65 0.55 1.53 -2.85
CA TYR A 65 0.77 1.39 -4.30
C TYR A 65 -0.40 1.87 -5.16
N GLY A 66 -1.62 1.39 -4.87
CA GLY A 66 -2.81 1.72 -5.67
C GLY A 66 -3.13 3.21 -5.66
N THR A 67 -3.08 3.84 -4.48
CA THR A 67 -3.28 5.28 -4.32
C THR A 67 -2.22 6.07 -5.09
N GLY A 68 -0.95 5.66 -4.96
CA GLY A 68 0.17 6.29 -5.65
C GLY A 68 0.04 6.21 -7.17
N LYS A 69 -0.22 5.02 -7.71
CA LYS A 69 -0.37 4.82 -9.16
C LYS A 69 -1.57 5.57 -9.72
N TYR A 70 -2.70 5.54 -9.04
CA TYR A 70 -3.87 6.32 -9.45
C TYR A 70 -3.56 7.82 -9.49
N ALA A 71 -2.95 8.37 -8.43
CA ALA A 71 -2.58 9.78 -8.37
C ALA A 71 -1.53 10.16 -9.44
N GLN A 72 -0.56 9.28 -9.69
CA GLN A 72 0.43 9.45 -10.77
C GLN A 72 -0.25 9.51 -12.14
N GLY A 73 -1.25 8.66 -12.39
CA GLY A 73 -2.09 8.72 -13.60
C GLY A 73 -2.93 10.00 -13.73
N LYS A 74 -3.09 10.77 -12.65
CA LYS A 74 -3.72 12.09 -12.63
C LYS A 74 -2.71 13.26 -12.64
N GLY A 75 -1.42 12.97 -12.82
CA GLY A 75 -0.35 13.97 -12.95
C GLY A 75 0.39 14.31 -11.66
N ALA A 76 0.08 13.66 -10.54
CA ALA A 76 0.87 13.77 -9.32
C ALA A 76 2.21 13.00 -9.43
N TYR A 77 3.11 13.18 -8.45
CA TYR A 77 4.35 12.40 -8.34
C TYR A 77 5.24 12.41 -9.60
N GLN A 78 5.33 13.56 -10.28
CA GLN A 78 6.18 13.71 -11.47
C GLN A 78 7.66 13.45 -11.12
N GLY A 79 8.32 12.59 -11.91
CA GLY A 79 9.71 12.18 -11.67
C GLY A 79 9.91 11.27 -10.46
N ILE A 80 8.85 10.80 -9.82
CA ILE A 80 8.89 9.84 -8.72
C ILE A 80 8.49 8.47 -9.24
N GLN A 81 9.34 7.48 -8.97
CA GLN A 81 9.06 6.06 -9.19
C GLN A 81 8.28 5.51 -8.00
N ILE A 82 7.28 4.68 -8.27
CA ILE A 82 6.41 4.05 -7.27
C ILE A 82 6.59 2.55 -7.40
N GLU A 83 7.51 2.00 -6.60
CA GLU A 83 7.92 0.61 -6.66
C GLU A 83 7.26 -0.18 -5.53
N ILE A 84 6.70 -1.35 -5.86
CA ILE A 84 6.20 -2.26 -4.84
C ILE A 84 7.38 -2.73 -4.00
N ALA A 85 7.26 -2.61 -2.68
CA ALA A 85 8.30 -3.07 -1.78
C ALA A 85 8.47 -4.59 -1.91
N LYS A 86 9.71 -5.04 -2.07
CA LYS A 86 10.06 -6.45 -2.04
C LYS A 86 9.80 -7.02 -0.64
N PRO A 87 9.48 -8.34 -0.53
CA PRO A 87 9.30 -9.00 0.75
C PRO A 87 10.49 -8.82 1.70
N ASP A 88 10.21 -8.45 2.94
CA ASP A 88 11.16 -8.31 4.04
C ASP A 88 10.51 -8.76 5.35
N ALA A 89 11.13 -9.71 6.05
CA ALA A 89 10.59 -10.29 7.27
C ALA A 89 10.42 -9.29 8.42
N ARG A 90 11.17 -8.17 8.42
CA ARG A 90 11.02 -7.09 9.42
C ARG A 90 9.76 -6.27 9.18
N VAL A 91 9.17 -6.35 7.99
CA VAL A 91 7.98 -5.63 7.58
C VAL A 91 6.95 -6.64 7.07
N PRO A 92 6.22 -7.35 7.94
CA PRO A 92 5.32 -8.45 7.57
C PRO A 92 4.36 -8.15 6.41
N VAL A 93 3.85 -6.92 6.30
CA VAL A 93 2.94 -6.50 5.21
C VAL A 93 3.60 -6.41 3.82
N SER A 94 4.94 -6.51 3.74
CA SER A 94 5.65 -6.68 2.46
C SER A 94 5.67 -8.13 1.98
N VAL A 95 5.57 -9.09 2.89
CA VAL A 95 5.58 -10.52 2.58
C VAL A 95 4.18 -10.97 2.20
N GLU A 96 3.20 -10.55 2.99
CA GLU A 96 1.80 -10.85 2.78
C GLU A 96 1.04 -9.60 2.33
N PRO A 97 0.52 -9.57 1.10
CA PRO A 97 -0.28 -8.45 0.63
C PRO A 97 -1.46 -8.17 1.56
N ALA A 98 -1.67 -6.90 1.90
CA ALA A 98 -2.84 -6.48 2.65
C ALA A 98 -4.12 -6.80 1.85
N GLN A 99 -5.12 -7.35 2.53
CA GLN A 99 -6.45 -7.60 1.96
C GLN A 99 -7.38 -6.43 2.30
N ILE A 100 -8.10 -5.94 1.30
CA ILE A 100 -9.17 -4.96 1.48
C ILE A 100 -10.44 -5.73 1.82
N ALA A 101 -11.01 -5.46 2.99
CA ALA A 101 -12.23 -6.11 3.47
C ALA A 101 -13.39 -5.11 3.57
N LEU A 102 -14.62 -5.62 3.40
CA LEU A 102 -15.84 -4.86 3.68
C LEU A 102 -16.27 -5.12 5.12
N LEU A 103 -16.33 -4.05 5.91
CA LEU A 103 -16.79 -4.13 7.28
C LEU A 103 -18.32 -4.27 7.31
N TYR A 104 -18.80 -5.17 8.17
CA TYR A 104 -20.21 -5.34 8.47
C TYR A 104 -20.42 -5.42 9.97
N HIS A 105 -21.64 -5.17 10.42
CA HIS A 105 -21.97 -5.22 11.84
C HIS A 105 -21.98 -6.67 12.33
N MET A 106 -21.34 -6.97 13.47
CA MET A 106 -21.21 -8.33 14.00
C MET A 106 -22.57 -9.05 14.20
N ASN A 107 -23.61 -8.29 14.54
CA ASN A 107 -24.99 -8.80 14.67
C ASN A 107 -25.75 -8.98 13.33
N LYS A 108 -25.05 -8.98 12.18
CA LYS A 108 -25.62 -9.16 10.84
C LYS A 108 -24.88 -10.26 10.06
N PRO A 109 -24.86 -11.51 10.57
CA PRO A 109 -24.12 -12.60 9.94
C PRO A 109 -24.58 -12.89 8.51
N ASP A 110 -25.87 -12.74 8.21
CA ASP A 110 -26.42 -12.95 6.86
C ASP A 110 -25.87 -11.94 5.84
N LEU A 111 -25.63 -10.69 6.28
CA LEU A 111 -24.97 -9.69 5.44
C LEU A 111 -23.52 -10.09 5.17
N GLY A 112 -22.79 -10.55 6.20
CA GLY A 112 -21.43 -11.06 6.04
C GLY A 112 -21.36 -12.20 5.02
N ALA A 113 -22.24 -13.20 5.15
CA ALA A 113 -22.31 -14.32 4.22
C ALA A 113 -22.66 -13.90 2.77
N ALA A 114 -23.56 -12.93 2.61
CA ALA A 114 -23.90 -12.39 1.29
C ALA A 114 -22.73 -11.64 0.65
N LEU A 115 -22.00 -10.82 1.42
CA LEU A 115 -20.80 -10.12 0.95
C LEU A 115 -19.70 -11.12 0.57
N ASP A 116 -19.42 -12.11 1.41
CA ASP A 116 -18.41 -13.14 1.14
C ASP A 116 -18.73 -13.93 -0.13
N LYS A 117 -20.01 -14.29 -0.33
CA LYS A 117 -20.47 -14.99 -1.54
C LYS A 117 -20.23 -14.14 -2.79
N GLU A 118 -20.64 -12.88 -2.76
CA GLU A 118 -20.49 -11.97 -3.89
C GLU A 118 -19.01 -11.73 -4.22
N ILE A 119 -18.17 -11.47 -3.22
CA ILE A 119 -16.73 -11.25 -3.42
C ILE A 119 -16.08 -12.49 -4.04
N LYS A 120 -16.41 -13.70 -3.57
CA LYS A 120 -15.91 -14.96 -4.16
C LYS A 120 -16.33 -15.12 -5.61
N GLN A 121 -17.58 -14.77 -5.93
CA GLN A 121 -18.08 -14.80 -7.30
C GLN A 121 -17.32 -13.81 -8.19
N LEU A 122 -17.12 -12.56 -7.74
CA LEU A 122 -16.36 -11.55 -8.48
C LEU A 122 -14.90 -11.94 -8.72
N HIS A 123 -14.26 -12.66 -7.78
CA HIS A 123 -12.94 -13.26 -8.00
C HIS A 123 -12.99 -14.37 -9.05
N ALA A 124 -13.95 -15.30 -8.94
CA ALA A 124 -14.09 -16.43 -9.87
C ALA A 124 -14.35 -15.98 -11.31
N GLU A 125 -15.08 -14.87 -11.48
CA GLU A 125 -15.37 -14.26 -12.78
C GLU A 125 -14.23 -13.37 -13.31
N GLY A 126 -13.15 -13.19 -12.54
CA GLY A 126 -12.05 -12.27 -12.89
C GLY A 126 -12.45 -10.79 -12.89
N ARG A 127 -13.63 -10.46 -12.34
CA ARG A 127 -14.21 -9.12 -12.41
C ARG A 127 -13.40 -8.10 -11.61
N ILE A 128 -12.81 -8.52 -10.49
CA ILE A 128 -11.96 -7.64 -9.66
C ILE A 128 -10.69 -7.24 -10.44
N ALA A 129 -10.04 -8.19 -11.12
CA ALA A 129 -8.88 -7.90 -11.95
C ALA A 129 -9.22 -6.90 -13.07
N GLN A 130 -10.36 -7.09 -13.75
CA GLN A 130 -10.85 -6.15 -14.78
C GLN A 130 -11.08 -4.74 -14.22
N ILE A 131 -11.65 -4.61 -13.02
CA ILE A 131 -11.88 -3.31 -12.38
C ILE A 131 -10.55 -2.63 -12.05
N LEU A 132 -9.55 -3.38 -11.55
CA LEU A 132 -8.22 -2.84 -11.27
C LEU A 132 -7.56 -2.29 -12.54
N GLU A 133 -7.55 -3.08 -13.62
CA GLU A 133 -6.96 -2.67 -14.92
C GLU A 133 -7.66 -1.45 -15.50
N ALA A 134 -9.00 -1.40 -15.46
CA ALA A 134 -9.79 -0.26 -15.92
C ALA A 134 -9.46 1.04 -15.17
N ASN A 135 -8.86 0.94 -13.97
CA ASN A 135 -8.41 2.07 -13.16
C ASN A 135 -6.88 2.26 -13.18
N GLY A 136 -6.17 1.61 -14.11
CA GLY A 136 -4.72 1.75 -14.28
C GLY A 136 -3.89 1.01 -13.22
N LEU A 137 -4.48 0.02 -12.54
CA LEU A 137 -3.81 -0.82 -11.55
C LEU A 137 -3.50 -2.20 -12.14
N ALA A 138 -2.50 -2.87 -11.59
CA ALA A 138 -2.15 -4.23 -12.02
C ALA A 138 -3.23 -5.24 -11.62
N ALA A 139 -3.64 -6.10 -12.56
CA ALA A 139 -4.60 -7.18 -12.34
C ALA A 139 -4.22 -8.11 -11.17
N SER A 140 -2.91 -8.34 -10.99
CA SER A 140 -2.36 -9.16 -9.90
C SER A 140 -2.71 -8.64 -8.49
N GLY A 141 -3.19 -7.40 -8.38
CA GLY A 141 -3.77 -6.90 -7.12
C GLY A 141 -5.03 -7.65 -6.67
N ALA A 142 -5.66 -8.44 -7.55
CA ALA A 142 -6.75 -9.34 -7.19
C ALA A 142 -6.26 -10.64 -6.52
N ASP A 143 -4.99 -11.00 -6.68
CA ASP A 143 -4.42 -12.27 -6.19
C ASP A 143 -3.91 -12.13 -4.76
N THR A 144 -4.84 -11.97 -3.81
CA THR A 144 -4.50 -11.67 -2.41
C THR A 144 -4.37 -12.90 -1.50
N GLY A 145 -4.59 -14.11 -2.03
CA GLY A 145 -4.60 -15.38 -1.28
C GLY A 145 -5.85 -15.60 -0.44
N GLU A 146 -5.83 -16.63 0.41
CA GLU A 146 -6.96 -16.95 1.30
C GLU A 146 -7.26 -15.80 2.29
N PRO A 147 -8.55 -15.57 2.65
CA PRO A 147 -8.94 -14.54 3.61
C PRO A 147 -8.22 -14.68 4.95
N ARG A 148 -7.60 -13.61 5.43
CA ARG A 148 -6.85 -13.59 6.69
C ARG A 148 -6.83 -12.21 7.36
N LEU A 149 -6.55 -12.20 8.66
CA LEU A 149 -6.16 -11.01 9.38
C LEU A 149 -4.64 -10.99 9.54
N ILE A 150 -3.98 -9.98 8.97
CA ILE A 150 -2.56 -9.74 9.22
C ILE A 150 -2.45 -9.18 10.65
N LYS A 151 -1.68 -9.89 11.49
CA LYS A 151 -1.43 -9.51 12.88
C LYS A 151 -0.18 -8.65 13.02
#